data_AF-A0A956RBZ2-F1
#
_entry.id   AF-A0A956RBZ2-F1
#
_cell.length_a   1.000
_cell.length_b   1.000
_cell.length_c   1.000
_cell.angle_alpha   90.00
_cell.angle_beta   90.00
_cell.angle_gamma   90.00
#
_symmetry.space_group_name_H-M   'P 1'
#
loop_
_entity.id
_entity.type
_entity.pdbx_description
1 polymer ?
#
loop_
_entity_poly.entity_id
_entity_poly.type
_entity_poly.pdbx_seq_one_letter_code
_entity_poly.pdbx_strand_id
1 'polypeptide(L)'
;MILLAGGREALEVPTTVVLGHDDVGSMVLVTFVDGREDQPVVTGRLLPPFSPGEPPAAPGPTPTGDGPLRIEADGETVTIKAGRELVLRCGKASIRLRRDGRVEVRGVDVVSRAERANWIKGGSVALN
;
A
#
# COMPACT_ATOMS: atom_id res chain seq x y z
N MET A 1 -9.30 -10.45 -6.80
CA MET A 1 -8.84 -11.28 -7.92
C MET A 1 -7.79 -12.26 -7.42
N ILE A 2 -7.95 -13.56 -7.67
CA ILE A 2 -6.98 -14.59 -7.25
C ILE A 2 -6.43 -15.34 -8.45
N LEU A 3 -5.22 -15.87 -8.32
CA LEU A 3 -4.59 -16.77 -9.28
C LEU A 3 -4.51 -18.16 -8.64
N LEU A 4 -5.14 -19.15 -9.27
CA LEU A 4 -5.04 -20.55 -8.84
C LEU A 4 -3.71 -21.12 -9.35
N ALA A 5 -3.02 -21.92 -8.53
CA ALA A 5 -1.75 -22.53 -8.90
C ALA A 5 -1.92 -23.40 -10.16
N GLY A 6 -1.38 -22.95 -11.29
CA GLY A 6 -1.53 -23.59 -12.61
C GLY A 6 -2.35 -22.78 -13.63
N GLY A 7 -3.08 -21.75 -13.20
CA GLY A 7 -3.83 -20.84 -14.07
C GLY A 7 -3.09 -19.53 -14.34
N ARG A 8 -3.12 -19.04 -15.58
CA ARG A 8 -2.64 -17.71 -15.99
C ARG A 8 -3.73 -16.63 -15.98
N GLU A 9 -4.95 -17.01 -15.65
CA GLU A 9 -6.12 -16.14 -15.71
C GLU A 9 -6.60 -15.82 -14.30
N ALA A 10 -6.95 -14.57 -14.11
CA ALA A 10 -7.18 -13.99 -12.82
C ALA A 10 -8.69 -13.93 -12.58
N LEU A 11 -9.17 -14.65 -11.56
CA LEU A 11 -10.60 -14.87 -11.35
C LEU A 11 -11.15 -13.95 -10.26
N GLU A 12 -12.31 -13.33 -10.51
CA GLU A 12 -13.10 -12.67 -9.48
C GLU A 12 -13.91 -13.72 -8.71
N VAL A 13 -13.72 -13.76 -7.40
CA VAL A 13 -14.29 -14.81 -6.54
C VAL A 13 -14.89 -14.19 -5.26
N PRO A 14 -15.99 -14.74 -4.73
CA PRO A 14 -16.48 -14.38 -3.41
C PRO A 14 -15.48 -14.72 -2.30
N THR A 15 -15.58 -14.02 -1.17
CA THR A 15 -14.75 -14.26 0.02
C THR A 15 -15.56 -14.13 1.30
N THR A 16 -15.24 -14.95 2.31
CA THR A 16 -15.78 -14.81 3.67
C THR A 16 -14.84 -14.04 4.61
N VAL A 17 -13.65 -13.69 4.13
CA VAL A 17 -12.63 -12.93 4.87
C VAL A 17 -12.33 -11.60 4.18
N VAL A 18 -12.00 -10.58 4.98
CA VAL A 18 -11.54 -9.29 4.45
C VAL A 18 -10.17 -9.49 3.82
N LEU A 19 -10.04 -9.11 2.56
CA LEU A 19 -8.78 -9.10 1.82
C LEU A 19 -8.46 -7.67 1.39
N GLY A 20 -7.24 -7.23 1.67
CA GLY A 20 -6.71 -5.93 1.30
C GLY A 20 -5.49 -6.03 0.39
N HIS A 21 -4.91 -4.88 0.06
CA HIS A 21 -3.74 -4.83 -0.82
C HIS A 21 -2.49 -5.53 -0.22
N ASP A 22 -2.38 -5.56 1.11
CA ASP A 22 -1.28 -6.21 1.83
C ASP A 22 -1.31 -7.74 1.72
N ASP A 23 -2.43 -8.29 1.24
CA ASP A 23 -2.62 -9.74 1.14
C ASP A 23 -2.18 -10.31 -0.21
N VAL A 24 -1.78 -9.44 -1.16
CA VAL A 24 -1.28 -9.86 -2.47
C VAL A 24 -0.02 -10.73 -2.31
N GLY A 25 -0.03 -11.91 -2.93
CA GLY A 25 1.04 -12.91 -2.79
C GLY A 25 0.92 -13.82 -1.57
N SER A 26 -0.05 -13.58 -0.68
CA SER A 26 -0.37 -14.54 0.39
C SER A 26 -1.01 -15.81 -0.18
N MET A 27 -0.70 -16.95 0.43
CA MET A 27 -1.44 -18.18 0.18
C MET A 27 -2.83 -18.08 0.82
N VAL A 28 -3.85 -18.57 0.10
CA VAL A 28 -5.25 -18.54 0.56
C VAL A 28 -5.87 -19.93 0.51
N LEU A 29 -6.84 -20.18 1.38
CA LEU A 29 -7.68 -21.36 1.32
C LEU A 29 -8.87 -21.07 0.40
N VAL A 30 -9.04 -21.93 -0.60
CA VAL A 30 -10.17 -21.89 -1.53
C VAL A 30 -11.03 -23.13 -1.31
N THR A 31 -12.33 -22.92 -1.24
CA THR A 31 -13.35 -23.97 -1.22
C THR A 31 -14.27 -23.80 -2.42
N PHE A 32 -14.99 -24.84 -2.79
CA PHE A 32 -15.88 -24.82 -3.95
C PHE A 32 -17.33 -25.01 -3.51
N VAL A 33 -18.23 -24.12 -3.95
CA VAL A 33 -19.66 -24.21 -3.63
C VAL A 33 -20.20 -25.51 -4.22
N ASP A 34 -20.84 -26.34 -3.38
CA ASP A 34 -21.34 -27.66 -3.78
C ASP A 34 -20.30 -28.56 -4.48
N GLY A 35 -19.01 -28.36 -4.20
CA GLY A 35 -17.91 -29.11 -4.82
C GLY A 35 -17.64 -28.73 -6.28
N ARG A 36 -18.24 -27.66 -6.78
CA ARG A 36 -18.11 -27.21 -8.17
C ARG A 36 -16.84 -26.38 -8.39
N GLU A 37 -15.89 -26.92 -9.15
CA GLU A 37 -14.60 -26.26 -9.43
C GLU A 37 -14.74 -24.89 -10.13
N ASP A 38 -15.84 -24.67 -10.85
CA ASP A 38 -16.17 -23.40 -11.49
C ASP A 38 -16.73 -22.34 -10.52
N GLN A 39 -16.94 -22.69 -9.23
CA GLN A 39 -17.46 -21.80 -8.19
C GLN A 39 -16.56 -21.73 -6.95
N PRO A 40 -15.32 -21.20 -7.08
CA PRO A 40 -14.42 -21.03 -5.95
C PRO A 40 -14.87 -19.88 -5.03
N VAL A 41 -14.66 -20.07 -3.72
CA VAL A 41 -14.85 -19.09 -2.66
C VAL A 41 -13.62 -19.09 -1.77
N VAL A 42 -13.06 -17.91 -1.50
CA VAL A 42 -11.96 -17.76 -0.54
C VAL A 42 -12.52 -17.81 0.87
N THR A 43 -12.03 -18.74 1.68
CA THR A 43 -12.52 -18.94 3.06
C THR A 43 -11.52 -18.55 4.13
N GLY A 44 -10.26 -18.33 3.76
CA GLY A 44 -9.24 -17.91 4.70
C GLY A 44 -7.89 -17.61 4.06
N ARG A 45 -7.01 -17.00 4.85
CA ARG A 45 -5.59 -16.83 4.52
C ARG A 45 -4.78 -17.91 5.22
N LEU A 46 -3.83 -18.50 4.49
CA LEU A 46 -2.88 -19.40 5.09
C LEU A 46 -1.82 -18.57 5.81
N LEU A 47 -1.77 -18.70 7.13
CA LEU A 47 -0.67 -18.14 7.91
C LEU A 47 0.54 -19.06 7.81
N PRO A 48 1.77 -18.51 7.89
CA PRO A 48 2.96 -19.33 8.03
C PRO A 48 2.82 -20.24 9.26
N PRO A 49 3.44 -21.45 9.23
CA PRO A 49 3.39 -22.38 10.34
C PRO A 49 3.91 -21.70 11.61
N PHE A 50 3.21 -21.95 12.72
CA PHE A 50 3.61 -21.44 14.02
C PHE A 50 4.97 -22.03 14.42
N SER A 51 5.97 -21.18 14.62
CA SER A 51 7.29 -21.56 15.11
C SER A 51 7.37 -21.32 16.62
N PRO A 52 7.33 -22.38 17.46
CA PRO A 52 7.49 -22.21 18.90
C PRO A 52 8.90 -21.69 19.22
N GLY A 53 8.98 -20.49 19.79
CA GLY A 53 10.23 -19.79 20.12
C GLY A 53 10.41 -18.46 19.42
N GLU A 54 9.64 -18.20 18.36
CA GLU A 54 9.51 -16.88 17.78
C GLU A 54 8.34 -16.17 18.49
N PRO A 55 8.53 -14.94 19.03
CA PRO A 55 7.42 -14.17 19.57
C PRO A 55 6.32 -14.11 18.51
N PRO A 56 5.03 -14.28 18.87
CA PRO A 56 3.96 -14.12 17.90
C PRO A 56 4.22 -12.80 17.17
N ALA A 57 4.30 -12.85 15.84
CA ALA A 57 4.55 -11.66 15.03
C ALA A 57 3.59 -10.60 15.56
N ALA A 58 4.15 -9.59 16.24
CA ALA A 58 3.34 -8.51 16.77
C ALA A 58 2.47 -8.05 15.61
N PRO A 59 1.15 -7.89 15.79
CA PRO A 59 0.26 -7.49 14.70
C PRO A 59 0.98 -6.38 13.94
N GLY A 60 1.43 -6.71 12.72
CA GLY A 60 2.22 -5.80 11.90
C GLY A 60 1.44 -4.50 11.86
N PRO A 61 2.12 -3.34 11.97
CA PRO A 61 1.51 -2.09 12.42
C PRO A 61 0.11 -1.96 11.84
N THR A 62 -0.90 -2.24 12.68
CA THR A 62 -2.29 -1.99 12.32
C THR A 62 -2.27 -0.54 11.86
N PRO A 63 -2.70 -0.21 10.63
CA PRO A 63 -2.72 1.16 10.17
C PRO A 63 -3.63 1.95 11.11
N THR A 64 -3.01 2.49 12.16
CA THR A 64 -3.59 3.39 13.14
C THR A 64 -3.51 4.75 12.47
N GLY A 65 -4.34 4.92 11.45
CA GLY A 65 -4.43 6.10 10.63
C GLY A 65 -5.85 6.18 10.14
N ASP A 66 -6.57 7.20 10.59
CA ASP A 66 -7.94 7.48 10.19
C ASP A 66 -8.07 7.49 8.65
N GLY A 67 -8.69 6.44 8.12
CA GLY A 67 -9.11 6.31 6.72
C GLY A 67 -8.23 5.40 5.85
N PRO A 68 -8.83 4.64 4.92
CA PRO A 68 -8.08 3.79 3.99
C PRO A 68 -7.17 4.64 3.10
N LEU A 69 -5.91 4.22 2.94
CA LEU A 69 -5.05 4.71 1.88
C LEU A 69 -5.76 4.47 0.53
N ARG A 70 -6.15 5.55 -0.15
CA ARG A 70 -6.80 5.45 -1.47
C ARG A 70 -5.78 5.80 -2.54
N ILE A 71 -5.43 4.79 -3.34
CA ILE A 71 -4.61 4.92 -4.53
C ILE A 71 -5.53 4.77 -5.74
N GLU A 72 -5.61 5.79 -6.57
CA GLU A 72 -6.36 5.77 -7.82
C GLU A 72 -5.34 5.85 -8.97
N ALA A 73 -5.34 4.86 -9.85
CA ALA A 73 -4.50 4.85 -11.04
C ALA A 73 -5.39 4.66 -12.27
N ASP A 74 -5.34 5.60 -13.22
CA ASP A 74 -6.16 5.59 -14.44
C ASP A 74 -5.34 5.23 -15.69
N GLY A 75 -4.09 4.79 -15.52
CA GLY A 75 -3.16 4.47 -16.60
C GLY A 75 -2.31 5.66 -17.06
N GLU A 76 -2.71 6.89 -16.72
CA GLU A 76 -1.97 8.13 -17.04
C GLU A 76 -1.43 8.80 -15.77
N THR A 77 -2.19 8.74 -14.68
CA THR A 77 -1.93 9.43 -13.41
C THR A 77 -2.13 8.48 -12.23
N VAL A 78 -1.29 8.63 -11.20
CA VAL A 78 -1.46 7.96 -9.90
C VAL A 78 -1.74 9.01 -8.83
N THR A 79 -2.89 8.89 -8.17
CA THR A 79 -3.32 9.78 -7.08
C THR A 79 -3.30 9.04 -5.75
N ILE A 80 -2.55 9.56 -4.77
CA ILE A 80 -2.47 9.03 -3.41
C ILE A 80 -3.11 10.02 -2.44
N LYS A 81 -4.16 9.60 -1.72
CA LYS A 81 -4.87 10.43 -0.74
C LYS A 81 -4.66 9.91 0.68
N ALA A 82 -4.46 10.82 1.63
CA ALA A 82 -4.36 10.55 3.06
C ALA A 82 -5.14 11.60 3.86
N GLY A 83 -5.83 11.19 4.94
CA GLY A 83 -6.69 12.08 5.73
C GLY A 83 -5.94 13.08 6.63
N ARG A 84 -4.75 12.71 7.12
CA ARG A 84 -3.97 13.53 8.07
C ARG A 84 -2.56 13.86 7.58
N GLU A 85 -1.83 12.86 7.10
CA GLU A 85 -0.42 12.99 6.73
C GLU A 85 -0.05 11.90 5.70
N LEU A 86 0.75 12.26 4.68
CA LEU A 86 1.33 11.33 3.71
C LEU A 86 2.86 11.43 3.80
N VAL A 87 3.54 10.31 4.04
CA VAL A 87 5.01 10.26 4.17
C VAL A 87 5.59 9.23 3.21
N LEU A 88 6.44 9.68 2.28
CA LEU A 88 7.30 8.84 1.46
C LEU A 88 8.68 8.81 2.11
N ARG A 89 9.15 7.64 2.59
CA ARG A 89 10.41 7.52 3.33
C ARG A 89 11.33 6.47 2.71
N CYS A 90 12.62 6.82 2.60
CA CYS A 90 13.68 5.90 2.22
C CYS A 90 14.94 6.22 3.05
N GLY A 91 15.30 5.33 3.99
CA GLY A 91 16.43 5.55 4.90
C GLY A 91 16.33 6.88 5.70
N LYS A 92 17.30 7.77 5.47
CA LYS A 92 17.40 9.11 6.08
C LYS A 92 16.61 10.20 5.33
N ALA A 93 16.04 9.88 4.16
CA ALA A 93 15.28 10.83 3.35
C ALA A 93 13.76 10.65 3.55
N SER A 94 13.03 11.77 3.47
CA SER A 94 11.57 11.76 3.51
C SER A 94 10.94 12.94 2.78
N ILE A 95 9.83 12.69 2.10
CA ILE A 95 8.88 13.71 1.63
C ILE A 95 7.60 13.56 2.44
N ARG A 96 7.13 14.63 3.07
CA ARG A 96 5.98 14.62 3.98
C ARG A 96 4.99 15.71 3.61
N LEU A 97 3.73 15.32 3.41
CA LEU A 97 2.60 16.22 3.17
C LEU A 97 1.66 16.15 4.38
N ARG A 98 1.23 17.31 4.88
CA ARG A 98 0.36 17.42 6.06
C ARG A 98 -0.99 18.04 5.71
N ARG A 99 -2.03 17.73 6.50
CA ARG A 99 -3.38 18.31 6.37
C ARG A 99 -3.41 19.84 6.46
N ASP A 100 -2.43 20.47 7.12
CA ASP A 100 -2.27 21.94 7.18
C ASP A 100 -1.73 22.55 5.87
N GLY A 101 -1.48 21.73 4.86
CA GLY A 101 -0.92 22.14 3.57
C GLY A 101 0.61 22.20 3.55
N ARG A 102 1.31 21.87 4.65
CA ARG A 102 2.77 21.89 4.66
C ARG A 102 3.35 20.70 3.89
N VAL A 103 4.34 20.99 3.05
CA VAL A 103 5.20 20.01 2.39
C VAL A 103 6.63 20.14 2.94
N GLU A 104 7.20 19.04 3.41
CA GLU A 104 8.58 18.98 3.90
C GLU A 104 9.38 17.96 3.09
N VAL A 105 10.52 18.38 2.55
CA VAL A 105 11.50 17.51 1.88
C VAL A 105 12.76 17.47 2.74
N ARG A 106 13.16 16.29 3.20
CA ARG A 106 14.35 16.07 4.04
C ARG A 106 15.24 15.00 3.43
N GLY A 107 16.55 15.19 3.54
CA GLY A 107 17.57 14.26 3.07
C GLY A 107 18.95 14.74 3.48
N VAL A 108 19.98 13.92 3.22
CA VAL A 108 21.39 14.37 3.33
C VAL A 108 21.67 15.44 2.27
N ASP A 109 21.20 15.18 1.04
CA ASP A 109 21.23 16.10 -0.07
C ASP A 109 19.83 16.21 -0.69
N VAL A 110 19.47 17.41 -1.15
CA VAL A 110 18.24 17.65 -1.94
C VAL A 110 18.66 18.23 -3.29
N VAL A 111 18.62 17.40 -4.33
CA VAL A 111 18.95 17.81 -5.70
C VAL A 111 17.66 18.17 -6.44
N SER A 112 17.47 19.44 -6.76
CA SER A 112 16.36 19.92 -7.59
C SER A 112 16.88 20.32 -8.97
N ARG A 113 16.58 19.50 -9.99
CA ARG A 113 17.03 19.70 -11.38
C ARG A 113 15.83 19.96 -12.28
N ALA A 114 15.94 20.97 -13.14
CA ALA A 114 14.99 21.26 -14.21
C ALA A 114 15.74 21.43 -15.54
N GLU A 115 15.15 20.99 -16.64
CA GLU A 115 15.70 21.20 -18.00
C GLU A 115 15.50 22.64 -18.50
N ARG A 116 14.53 23.34 -17.93
CA ARG A 116 14.25 24.76 -18.19
C ARG A 116 14.40 25.54 -16.89
N ALA A 117 13.37 26.29 -16.49
CA ALA A 117 13.41 27.07 -15.25
C ALA A 117 12.98 26.22 -14.05
N ASN A 118 13.67 26.40 -12.93
CA ASN A 118 13.21 25.95 -11.61
C ASN A 118 12.70 27.17 -10.83
N TRP A 119 11.38 27.37 -10.78
CA TRP A 119 10.78 28.54 -10.15
C TRP A 119 10.44 28.29 -8.69
N ILE A 120 10.91 29.17 -7.82
CA ILE A 120 10.55 29.21 -6.42
C ILE A 120 9.77 30.51 -6.19
N LYS A 121 8.54 30.38 -5.71
CA LYS A 121 7.66 31.51 -5.39
C LYS A 121 7.13 31.35 -3.97
N GLY A 122 7.08 32.45 -3.22
CA GLY A 122 6.54 32.48 -1.86
C GLY A 122 6.51 33.90 -1.32
N GLY A 123 5.68 34.15 -0.30
CA GLY A 123 5.66 35.45 0.39
C GLY A 123 7.00 35.79 1.08
N SER A 124 7.81 34.76 1.35
CA SER A 124 9.21 34.88 1.75
C SER A 124 9.97 33.65 1.26
N VAL A 125 11.21 33.85 0.79
CA VAL A 125 12.14 32.78 0.44
C VAL A 125 13.41 33.02 1.24
N ALA A 126 13.65 32.15 2.22
CA ALA A 126 14.88 32.16 2.99
C ALA A 126 15.87 31.18 2.36
N LEU A 127 17.01 31.72 1.90
CA LEU A 127 18.15 30.93 1.44
C LEU A 127 19.32 31.23 2.38
N ASN A 128 19.92 30.18 2.93
CA ASN A 128 21.09 30.24 3.80
C ASN A 128 22.14 29.30 3.22
#